data_AF-A0AAZ3SFE4-F1
#
_entry.id   AF-A0AAZ3SFE4-F1
#
_cell.length_a   1.000
_cell.length_b   1.000
_cell.length_c   1.000
_cell.angle_alpha   90.00
_cell.angle_beta   90.00
_cell.angle_gamma   90.00
#
_symmetry.space_group_name_H-M   'P 1'
#
loop_
_entity.id
_entity.type
_entity.pdbx_description
1 polymer ?
#
loop_
_entity_poly.entity_id
_entity_poly.type
_entity_poly.pdbx_seq_one_letter_code
_entity_poly.pdbx_strand_id
1 'polypeptide(L)'
;MDISTHPPQQASILPPTSMEGVAASEREKMSAGTKRDKLPSTSSGTLTPSGEKCRSLETVISRLEMLNVGKKTLDIPALLLTTLDEMNSDELRRFQSYLIIGRMLGFPPIPESQLENTDRQNTVDQMVKRYGPEGAVRITLGILRGMDRDDVAEKLQRDHTRVLLLTSLQELTEDQLKKFQSYLTSGRIFGFPLIPERQLENTDRQDTVDQMVESYGPEGAVRNTGRILREMDRDDLAEKLERDHTRATTWWRDSDSDKWRRRKEHKAMRKRKEKRSFMLDVPALLLTGLEELTEEQLTTFQFYLTTVQLLGLPPIPESQLENTDRQNTVDQMVKRYNPEGAVRNTLKILREMDLDDLAEKLQRDHTRAWLLNSLEELNINELKTFQNYLNSGKLLGFPPMPKSQLENTDRQVTVDLMMKIYDPERAVKITLRILRCMNDHDLTEKLQSDHTGL
;
A
#
# COMPACT_ATOMS: atom_id res chain seq x y z
N MET A 1 10.07 24.80 -68.38
CA MET A 1 9.58 25.32 -67.09
C MET A 1 8.33 24.52 -66.75
N ASP A 2 8.43 23.20 -66.54
CA ASP A 2 9.07 22.52 -65.39
C ASP A 2 8.51 23.12 -64.09
N ILE A 3 7.92 22.36 -63.17
CA ILE A 3 8.48 21.14 -62.58
C ILE A 3 7.37 20.13 -62.26
N SER A 4 7.65 18.89 -62.64
CA SER A 4 6.86 17.68 -62.46
C SER A 4 7.11 17.04 -61.09
N THR A 5 6.05 16.47 -60.54
CA THR A 5 5.99 15.69 -59.30
C THR A 5 6.54 14.27 -59.54
N HIS A 6 7.53 13.82 -58.75
CA HIS A 6 7.98 12.43 -58.69
C HIS A 6 8.20 11.97 -57.24
N PRO A 7 7.70 10.78 -56.85
CA PRO A 7 8.17 10.03 -55.68
C PRO A 7 9.15 8.91 -56.10
N PRO A 8 9.95 8.32 -55.19
CA PRO A 8 10.54 7.00 -55.39
C PRO A 8 9.92 6.00 -54.38
N GLN A 9 9.20 4.97 -54.79
CA GLN A 9 9.60 3.69 -55.39
C GLN A 9 10.42 2.75 -54.47
N GLN A 10 9.77 1.63 -54.14
CA GLN A 10 10.31 0.39 -53.59
C GLN A 10 11.19 -0.33 -54.62
N ALA A 11 12.20 -1.06 -54.15
CA ALA A 11 12.88 -2.09 -54.94
C ALA A 11 13.06 -3.37 -54.10
N SER A 12 12.44 -4.43 -54.58
CA SER A 12 12.64 -5.83 -54.17
C SER A 12 13.93 -6.38 -54.76
N ILE A 13 14.74 -7.11 -53.97
CA ILE A 13 15.71 -8.09 -54.48
C ILE A 13 15.78 -9.28 -53.50
N LEU A 14 15.55 -10.49 -54.03
CA LEU A 14 15.85 -11.84 -53.50
C LEU A 14 16.72 -12.55 -54.56
N PRO A 15 17.28 -13.75 -54.32
CA PRO A 15 18.35 -14.17 -53.40
C PRO A 15 19.58 -14.68 -54.22
N PRO A 16 20.50 -15.49 -53.66
CA PRO A 16 20.46 -16.91 -54.06
C PRO A 16 20.83 -17.95 -52.97
N THR A 17 20.09 -19.05 -53.04
CA THR A 17 20.46 -20.49 -53.04
C THR A 17 21.95 -20.87 -52.93
N SER A 18 22.30 -21.81 -52.03
CA SER A 18 22.56 -23.24 -52.37
C SER A 18 23.40 -24.01 -51.34
N MET A 19 22.94 -25.25 -51.07
CA MET A 19 23.66 -26.51 -50.80
C MET A 19 24.43 -26.64 -49.47
N GLU A 20 24.07 -27.50 -48.52
CA GLU A 20 23.76 -28.95 -48.55
C GLU A 20 24.95 -29.84 -48.95
N GLY A 21 25.51 -30.55 -47.95
CA GLY A 21 26.52 -31.62 -48.04
C GLY A 21 26.56 -32.33 -46.66
N VAL A 22 25.95 -33.51 -46.48
CA VAL A 22 26.53 -34.87 -46.66
C VAL A 22 27.66 -35.12 -45.63
N ALA A 23 27.79 -36.16 -44.80
CA ALA A 23 27.29 -37.55 -44.70
C ALA A 23 27.43 -38.00 -43.21
N ALA A 24 26.55 -38.84 -42.65
CA ALA A 24 26.66 -40.31 -42.56
C ALA A 24 28.08 -40.82 -42.19
N SER A 25 28.27 -41.29 -40.95
CA SER A 25 28.17 -42.71 -40.53
C SER A 25 29.44 -43.50 -40.81
N GLU A 26 30.13 -43.95 -39.75
CA GLU A 26 30.84 -45.23 -39.78
C GLU A 26 30.96 -45.86 -38.39
N ARG A 27 30.67 -47.16 -38.37
CA ARG A 27 30.64 -48.08 -37.23
C ARG A 27 31.99 -48.81 -37.10
N GLU A 28 32.09 -49.57 -36.01
CA GLU A 28 32.97 -50.73 -35.75
C GLU A 28 34.42 -50.37 -35.35
N LYS A 29 35.09 -51.02 -34.40
CA LYS A 29 35.16 -52.47 -34.13
C LYS A 29 35.41 -52.83 -32.66
N MET A 30 34.90 -54.00 -32.34
CA MET A 30 35.17 -54.87 -31.18
C MET A 30 36.65 -55.22 -30.97
N SER A 31 36.99 -55.60 -29.74
CA SER A 31 37.76 -56.83 -29.49
C SER A 31 37.50 -57.37 -28.08
N ALA A 32 37.10 -58.64 -28.03
CA ALA A 32 36.86 -59.45 -26.84
C ALA A 32 38.11 -60.23 -26.45
N GLY A 33 38.28 -60.52 -25.15
CA GLY A 33 39.37 -61.34 -24.63
C GLY A 33 39.10 -61.89 -23.23
N THR A 34 38.34 -62.97 -23.19
CA THR A 34 38.00 -63.86 -22.06
C THR A 34 39.20 -64.36 -21.24
N LYS A 35 39.09 -64.39 -19.90
CA LYS A 35 39.20 -65.64 -19.10
C LYS A 35 38.83 -65.46 -17.62
N ARG A 36 38.10 -66.48 -17.14
CA ARG A 36 37.50 -66.69 -15.81
C ARG A 36 38.58 -66.98 -14.77
N ASP A 37 38.29 -66.71 -13.49
CA ASP A 37 38.17 -67.77 -12.48
C ASP A 37 37.63 -67.28 -11.10
N LYS A 38 36.71 -68.11 -10.56
CA LYS A 38 36.33 -68.34 -9.15
C LYS A 38 35.85 -67.21 -8.22
N LEU A 39 34.53 -67.27 -7.94
CA LEU A 39 33.91 -67.00 -6.62
C LEU A 39 34.09 -68.26 -5.71
N PRO A 40 34.05 -68.17 -4.36
CA PRO A 40 32.92 -67.66 -3.57
C PRO A 40 33.41 -66.82 -2.33
N SER A 41 32.65 -66.16 -1.45
CA SER A 41 31.29 -66.23 -0.95
C SER A 41 30.93 -64.88 -0.28
N THR A 42 29.65 -64.52 -0.28
CA THR A 42 28.88 -63.78 0.75
C THR A 42 29.62 -62.99 1.85
N SER A 43 29.41 -61.66 1.86
CA SER A 43 29.04 -60.91 3.07
C SER A 43 28.55 -59.52 2.67
N SER A 44 27.27 -59.27 2.95
CA SER A 44 26.61 -57.97 2.84
C SER A 44 27.33 -56.95 3.72
N GLY A 45 27.71 -55.81 3.15
CA GLY A 45 28.38 -54.71 3.82
C GLY A 45 27.97 -53.40 3.17
N THR A 46 26.84 -52.87 3.63
CA THR A 46 26.28 -51.56 3.33
C THR A 46 27.34 -50.47 3.47
N LEU A 47 27.79 -49.88 2.36
CA LEU A 47 28.51 -48.61 2.37
C LEU A 47 27.53 -47.52 2.80
N THR A 48 27.74 -47.02 4.01
CA THR A 48 27.02 -45.92 4.62
C THR A 48 27.02 -44.67 3.73
N PRO A 49 25.90 -43.96 3.57
CA PRO A 49 25.83 -42.64 2.93
C PRO A 49 26.33 -41.59 3.93
N SER A 50 27.62 -41.65 4.27
CA SER A 50 28.25 -40.76 5.25
C SER A 50 29.17 -39.75 4.55
N GLY A 51 29.92 -40.14 3.51
CA GLY A 51 30.86 -39.23 2.84
C GLY A 51 30.24 -38.16 1.94
N GLU A 52 29.13 -38.46 1.25
CA GLU A 52 28.42 -37.46 0.43
C GLU A 52 27.53 -36.55 1.27
N LYS A 53 26.95 -37.09 2.35
CA LYS A 53 26.24 -36.29 3.34
C LYS A 53 27.20 -35.41 4.14
N CYS A 54 28.39 -35.88 4.51
CA CYS A 54 29.42 -35.04 5.12
C CYS A 54 29.96 -33.98 4.16
N ARG A 55 30.21 -34.26 2.87
CA ARG A 55 30.60 -33.20 1.92
C ARG A 55 29.47 -32.21 1.63
N SER A 56 28.23 -32.69 1.55
CA SER A 56 27.04 -31.84 1.43
C SER A 56 26.83 -30.99 2.69
N LEU A 57 27.02 -31.57 3.87
CA LEU A 57 26.93 -30.87 5.16
C LEU A 57 28.11 -29.95 5.37
N GLU A 58 29.34 -30.28 4.98
CA GLU A 58 30.49 -29.37 4.96
C GLU A 58 30.28 -28.24 3.97
N THR A 59 29.63 -28.48 2.84
CA THR A 59 29.24 -27.43 1.89
C THR A 59 28.14 -26.53 2.47
N VAL A 60 27.17 -27.11 3.19
CA VAL A 60 26.08 -26.37 3.84
C VAL A 60 26.57 -25.67 5.11
N ILE A 61 27.47 -26.27 5.87
CA ILE A 61 28.15 -25.71 7.05
C ILE A 61 29.10 -24.62 6.59
N SER A 62 29.87 -24.80 5.51
CA SER A 62 30.66 -23.72 4.89
C SER A 62 29.77 -22.60 4.34
N ARG A 63 28.56 -22.93 3.81
CA ARG A 63 27.57 -21.91 3.39
C ARG A 63 26.90 -21.21 4.57
N LEU A 64 26.70 -21.90 5.69
CA LEU A 64 26.18 -21.34 6.94
C LEU A 64 27.26 -20.58 7.72
N GLU A 65 28.53 -20.97 7.62
CA GLU A 65 29.70 -20.28 8.17
C GLU A 65 30.06 -19.05 7.32
N MET A 66 29.89 -19.09 5.99
CA MET A 66 29.85 -17.89 5.13
C MET A 66 28.74 -16.90 5.53
N LEU A 67 27.68 -17.38 6.18
CA LEU A 67 26.60 -16.53 6.70
C LEU A 67 26.78 -16.16 8.19
N ASN A 68 27.68 -16.84 8.92
CA ASN A 68 27.75 -16.78 10.39
C ASN A 68 29.16 -16.54 10.97
N VAL A 69 30.19 -16.34 10.15
CA VAL A 69 31.50 -15.85 10.61
C VAL A 69 31.49 -14.32 10.54
N GLY A 70 31.26 -13.70 11.70
CA GLY A 70 30.90 -12.29 11.88
C GLY A 70 31.52 -11.31 10.90
N LYS A 71 30.67 -10.55 10.20
CA LYS A 71 30.97 -9.37 9.36
C LYS A 71 29.78 -9.17 8.43
N LYS A 72 28.83 -8.32 8.81
CA LYS A 72 28.01 -7.61 7.81
C LYS A 72 28.61 -6.22 7.63
N THR A 73 29.66 -6.12 6.83
CA THR A 73 29.68 -5.02 5.86
C THR A 73 28.47 -5.25 4.96
N LEU A 74 27.32 -4.69 5.34
CA LEU A 74 26.12 -4.66 4.52
C LEU A 74 26.46 -3.81 3.29
N ASP A 75 26.95 -4.48 2.24
CA ASP A 75 27.16 -3.84 0.95
C ASP A 75 25.79 -3.49 0.35
N ILE A 76 25.70 -2.35 -0.33
CA ILE A 76 24.46 -1.83 -0.89
C ILE A 76 23.77 -2.84 -1.84
N PRO A 77 24.47 -3.60 -2.70
CA PRO A 77 23.89 -4.69 -3.49
C PRO A 77 23.22 -5.78 -2.63
N ALA A 78 23.81 -6.17 -1.49
CA ALA A 78 23.22 -7.18 -0.62
C ALA A 78 21.94 -6.65 0.05
N LEU A 79 21.93 -5.37 0.44
CA LEU A 79 20.73 -4.71 0.97
C LEU A 79 19.61 -4.64 -0.09
N LEU A 80 19.95 -4.32 -1.34
CA LEU A 80 19.00 -4.31 -2.44
C LEU A 80 18.46 -5.72 -2.73
N LEU A 81 19.32 -6.73 -2.74
CA LEU A 81 18.92 -8.12 -2.96
C LEU A 81 17.94 -8.61 -1.90
N THR A 82 18.27 -8.41 -0.62
CA THR A 82 17.38 -8.78 0.49
C THR A 82 16.03 -8.07 0.40
N THR A 83 16.00 -6.84 -0.10
CA THR A 83 14.75 -6.11 -0.36
C THR A 83 13.95 -6.73 -1.50
N LEU A 84 14.60 -7.15 -2.59
CA LEU A 84 13.94 -7.84 -3.71
C LEU A 84 13.47 -9.25 -3.34
N ASP A 85 14.13 -9.93 -2.39
CA ASP A 85 13.73 -11.25 -1.89
C ASP A 85 12.42 -11.21 -1.10
N GLU A 86 12.08 -10.08 -0.48
CA GLU A 86 10.78 -9.85 0.18
C GLU A 86 9.60 -9.68 -0.80
N MET A 87 9.87 -9.65 -2.12
CA MET A 87 8.86 -9.54 -3.17
C MET A 87 8.53 -10.88 -3.78
N ASN A 88 7.24 -11.14 -4.05
CA ASN A 88 6.85 -12.31 -4.84
C ASN A 88 7.18 -12.11 -6.35
N SER A 89 7.00 -13.16 -7.15
CA SER A 89 7.35 -13.13 -8.59
C SER A 89 6.57 -12.09 -9.40
N ASP A 90 5.31 -11.82 -9.05
CA ASP A 90 4.49 -10.82 -9.74
C ASP A 90 4.93 -9.40 -9.38
N GLU A 91 5.30 -9.17 -8.12
CA GLU A 91 5.85 -7.91 -7.65
C GLU A 91 7.22 -7.64 -8.27
N LEU A 92 8.10 -8.64 -8.35
CA LEU A 92 9.39 -8.53 -9.02
C LEU A 92 9.22 -8.18 -10.51
N ARG A 93 8.28 -8.84 -11.21
CA ARG A 93 7.98 -8.51 -12.61
C ARG A 93 7.51 -7.07 -12.77
N ARG A 94 6.66 -6.59 -11.86
CA ARG A 94 6.22 -5.18 -11.84
C ARG A 94 7.39 -4.24 -11.58
N PHE A 95 8.24 -4.55 -10.61
CA PHE A 95 9.44 -3.78 -10.28
C PHE A 95 10.37 -3.65 -11.49
N GLN A 96 10.66 -4.77 -12.17
CA GLN A 96 11.46 -4.80 -13.39
C GLN A 96 10.82 -4.00 -14.53
N SER A 97 9.49 -4.06 -14.67
CA SER A 97 8.77 -3.22 -15.66
C SER A 97 8.96 -1.72 -15.39
N TYR A 98 8.99 -1.29 -14.13
CA TYR A 98 9.29 0.11 -13.79
C TYR A 98 10.73 0.51 -14.18
N LEU A 99 11.71 -0.38 -14.01
CA LEU A 99 13.10 -0.16 -14.44
C LEU A 99 13.22 0.00 -15.97
N ILE A 100 12.46 -0.80 -16.72
CA ILE A 100 12.43 -0.76 -18.19
C ILE A 100 11.79 0.52 -18.69
N ILE A 101 10.66 0.91 -18.09
CA ILE A 101 9.92 2.10 -18.53
C ILE A 101 10.72 3.36 -18.19
N GLY A 102 11.28 3.46 -16.96
CA GLY A 102 12.19 4.48 -16.43
C GLY A 102 11.74 5.95 -16.49
N ARG A 103 11.32 6.39 -17.68
CA ARG A 103 10.83 7.70 -18.07
C ARG A 103 9.64 8.20 -17.25
N MET A 104 8.78 7.32 -16.74
CA MET A 104 7.65 7.72 -15.88
C MET A 104 8.09 8.13 -14.46
N LEU A 105 9.28 7.72 -14.04
CA LEU A 105 9.88 8.01 -12.73
C LEU A 105 11.11 8.92 -12.83
N GLY A 106 11.36 9.48 -14.03
CA GLY A 106 12.41 10.48 -14.26
C GLY A 106 13.83 9.93 -14.39
N PHE A 107 14.07 8.63 -14.25
CA PHE A 107 15.41 8.05 -14.33
C PHE A 107 15.71 7.39 -15.69
N PRO A 108 17.00 7.26 -16.09
CA PRO A 108 17.38 6.60 -17.33
C PRO A 108 16.91 5.13 -17.33
N PRO A 109 16.11 4.66 -18.29
CA PRO A 109 15.62 3.28 -18.28
C PRO A 109 16.76 2.26 -18.43
N ILE A 110 16.54 1.07 -17.88
CA ILE A 110 17.38 -0.11 -18.16
C ILE A 110 16.79 -0.83 -19.39
N PRO A 111 17.57 -1.09 -20.45
CA PRO A 111 17.09 -1.83 -21.60
C PRO A 111 16.48 -3.18 -21.22
N GLU A 112 15.35 -3.53 -21.83
CA GLU A 112 14.65 -4.80 -21.59
C GLU A 112 15.56 -6.01 -21.78
N SER A 113 16.45 -5.98 -22.77
CA SER A 113 17.46 -7.02 -23.03
C SER A 113 18.45 -7.24 -21.88
N GLN A 114 18.55 -6.32 -20.92
CA GLN A 114 19.38 -6.47 -19.71
C GLN A 114 18.61 -7.05 -18.52
N LEU A 115 17.27 -7.14 -18.63
CA LEU A 115 16.36 -7.61 -17.59
C LEU A 115 15.53 -8.83 -18.02
N GLU A 116 15.59 -9.25 -19.29
CA GLU A 116 14.87 -10.40 -19.83
C GLU A 116 15.39 -11.73 -19.24
N ASN A 117 14.51 -12.52 -18.60
CA ASN A 117 14.82 -13.79 -17.91
C ASN A 117 15.82 -13.69 -16.74
N THR A 118 15.84 -12.55 -16.03
CA THR A 118 16.84 -12.29 -15.00
C THR A 118 16.36 -12.60 -13.59
N ASP A 119 17.25 -13.19 -12.80
CA ASP A 119 17.05 -13.36 -11.37
C ASP A 119 17.19 -12.02 -10.61
N ARG A 120 16.86 -12.04 -9.31
CA ARG A 120 16.92 -10.86 -8.45
C ARG A 120 18.34 -10.28 -8.39
N GLN A 121 19.36 -11.14 -8.41
CA GLN A 121 20.76 -10.73 -8.36
C GLN A 121 21.14 -9.91 -9.59
N ASN A 122 20.86 -10.42 -10.79
CA ASN A 122 21.19 -9.68 -11.99
C ASN A 122 20.40 -8.36 -12.07
N THR A 123 19.16 -8.32 -11.57
CA THR A 123 18.40 -7.05 -11.48
C THR A 123 19.17 -6.03 -10.62
N VAL A 124 19.64 -6.42 -9.44
CA VAL A 124 20.45 -5.54 -8.57
C VAL A 124 21.74 -5.12 -9.26
N ASP A 125 22.46 -6.06 -9.89
CA ASP A 125 23.73 -5.78 -10.55
C ASP A 125 23.56 -4.77 -11.69
N GLN A 126 22.50 -4.89 -12.50
CA GLN A 126 22.20 -3.91 -13.55
C GLN A 126 21.87 -2.53 -12.96
N MET A 127 21.10 -2.49 -11.86
CA MET A 127 20.78 -1.22 -11.19
C MET A 127 22.03 -0.54 -10.65
N VAL A 128 22.90 -1.27 -9.95
CA VAL A 128 24.14 -0.73 -9.39
C VAL A 128 25.10 -0.30 -10.50
N LYS A 129 25.22 -1.11 -11.57
CA LYS A 129 26.04 -0.77 -12.75
C LYS A 129 25.55 0.48 -13.45
N ARG A 130 24.23 0.68 -13.56
CA ARG A 130 23.64 1.79 -14.32
C ARG A 130 23.56 3.08 -13.51
N TYR A 131 23.24 2.99 -12.23
CA TYR A 131 22.91 4.15 -11.38
C TYR A 131 23.95 4.43 -10.29
N GLY A 132 24.90 3.54 -10.07
CA GLY A 132 25.74 3.52 -8.87
C GLY A 132 24.98 2.98 -7.65
N PRO A 133 25.66 2.69 -6.55
CA PRO A 133 25.05 2.06 -5.37
C PRO A 133 23.97 2.94 -4.73
N GLU A 134 24.24 4.21 -4.42
CA GLU A 134 23.24 5.11 -3.82
C GLU A 134 22.11 5.42 -4.81
N GLY A 135 22.44 5.49 -6.10
CA GLY A 135 21.47 5.67 -7.17
C GLY A 135 20.51 4.48 -7.27
N ALA A 136 21.02 3.26 -7.14
CA ALA A 136 20.22 2.04 -7.14
C ALA A 136 19.25 2.01 -5.95
N VAL A 137 19.72 2.31 -4.73
CA VAL A 137 18.86 2.44 -3.53
C VAL A 137 17.75 3.45 -3.76
N ARG A 138 18.11 4.62 -4.30
CA ARG A 138 17.14 5.66 -4.60
C ARG A 138 16.05 5.21 -5.59
N ILE A 139 16.45 4.56 -6.69
CA ILE A 139 15.49 4.07 -7.68
C ILE A 139 14.59 2.99 -7.05
N THR A 140 15.16 2.07 -6.28
CA THR A 140 14.39 1.04 -5.55
C THR A 140 13.34 1.66 -4.63
N LEU A 141 13.70 2.66 -3.82
CA LEU A 141 12.76 3.38 -2.95
C LEU A 141 11.62 4.02 -3.75
N GLY A 142 11.94 4.65 -4.88
CA GLY A 142 10.95 5.28 -5.76
C GLY A 142 9.97 4.26 -6.36
N ILE A 143 10.48 3.13 -6.83
CA ILE A 143 9.66 2.06 -7.41
C ILE A 143 8.79 1.39 -6.35
N LEU A 144 9.34 1.09 -5.17
CA LEU A 144 8.60 0.51 -4.04
C LEU A 144 7.39 1.37 -3.64
N ARG A 145 7.60 2.68 -3.49
CA ARG A 145 6.51 3.65 -3.23
C ARG A 145 5.52 3.70 -4.39
N GLY A 146 5.98 3.61 -5.63
CA GLY A 146 5.12 3.53 -6.81
C GLY A 146 4.28 2.25 -6.90
N MET A 147 4.76 1.16 -6.32
CA MET A 147 4.09 -0.13 -6.16
C MET A 147 3.20 -0.21 -4.92
N ASP A 148 3.07 0.89 -4.16
CA ASP A 148 2.33 0.97 -2.90
C ASP A 148 2.91 0.05 -1.79
N ARG A 149 4.22 -0.26 -1.83
CA ARG A 149 4.99 -0.99 -0.79
C ARG A 149 5.78 -0.02 0.10
N ASP A 150 5.05 0.87 0.78
CA ASP A 150 5.63 1.90 1.66
C ASP A 150 6.37 1.28 2.86
N ASP A 151 5.89 0.13 3.36
CA ASP A 151 6.49 -0.66 4.44
C ASP A 151 7.92 -1.11 4.11
N VAL A 152 8.11 -1.69 2.91
CA VAL A 152 9.42 -2.13 2.44
C VAL A 152 10.31 -0.94 2.12
N ALA A 153 9.73 0.15 1.60
CA ALA A 153 10.48 1.37 1.31
C ALA A 153 11.04 2.01 2.60
N GLU A 154 10.24 2.10 3.66
CA GLU A 154 10.67 2.62 4.96
C GLU A 154 11.75 1.73 5.59
N LYS A 155 11.58 0.40 5.50
CA LYS A 155 12.58 -0.57 5.94
C LYS A 155 13.91 -0.40 5.19
N LEU A 156 13.87 -0.36 3.86
CA LEU A 156 15.05 -0.14 3.02
C LEU A 156 15.73 1.20 3.35
N GLN A 157 14.98 2.27 3.56
CA GLN A 157 15.54 3.58 3.93
C GLN A 157 16.28 3.49 5.28
N ARG A 158 15.67 2.86 6.28
CA ARG A 158 16.28 2.69 7.60
C ARG A 158 17.54 1.84 7.55
N ASP A 159 17.50 0.73 6.82
CA ASP A 159 18.62 -0.19 6.69
C ASP A 159 19.76 0.43 5.88
N HIS A 160 19.46 1.20 4.82
CA HIS A 160 20.46 1.96 4.08
C HIS A 160 21.14 3.02 4.95
N THR A 161 20.39 3.75 5.78
CA THR A 161 20.98 4.71 6.72
C THR A 161 21.95 4.03 7.69
N ARG A 162 21.62 2.84 8.19
CA ARG A 162 22.54 2.06 9.03
C ARG A 162 23.83 1.73 8.31
N VAL A 163 23.74 1.31 7.04
CA VAL A 163 24.93 1.03 6.20
C VAL A 163 25.83 2.26 6.07
N LEU A 164 25.25 3.42 5.76
CA LEU A 164 26.02 4.65 5.61
C LEU A 164 26.73 5.04 6.91
N LEU A 165 25.98 5.04 8.03
CA LEU A 165 26.53 5.37 9.34
C LEU A 165 27.64 4.40 9.76
N LEU A 166 27.41 3.10 9.60
CA LEU A 166 28.41 2.08 9.92
C LEU A 166 29.68 2.26 9.09
N THR A 167 29.52 2.53 7.79
CA THR A 167 30.64 2.77 6.88
C THR A 167 31.46 3.97 7.34
N SER A 168 30.81 5.07 7.74
CA SER A 168 31.48 6.25 8.28
C SER A 168 32.20 5.95 9.61
N LEU A 169 31.57 5.22 10.54
CA LEU A 169 32.19 4.87 11.83
C LEU A 169 33.33 3.85 11.68
N GLN A 170 33.35 3.06 10.61
CA GLN A 170 34.43 2.13 10.31
C GLN A 170 35.72 2.85 9.89
N GLU A 171 35.62 4.09 9.39
CA GLU A 171 36.76 4.97 9.07
C GLU A 171 37.31 5.73 10.30
N LEU A 172 36.73 5.50 11.48
CA LEU A 172 37.23 6.01 12.75
C LEU A 172 38.16 4.98 13.43
N THR A 173 39.30 5.45 13.93
CA THR A 173 40.12 4.65 14.85
C THR A 173 39.38 4.43 16.16
N GLU A 174 39.85 3.49 16.98
CA GLU A 174 39.17 3.16 18.23
C GLU A 174 39.09 4.34 19.22
N ASP A 175 40.14 5.16 19.29
CA ASP A 175 40.14 6.37 20.12
C ASP A 175 39.16 7.42 19.60
N GLN A 176 39.04 7.55 18.28
CA GLN A 176 38.05 8.44 17.66
C GLN A 176 36.62 7.92 17.88
N LEU A 177 36.40 6.62 17.83
CA LEU A 177 35.10 6.01 18.13
C LEU A 177 34.68 6.28 19.59
N LYS A 178 35.60 6.12 20.54
CA LYS A 178 35.33 6.46 21.96
C LYS A 178 35.00 7.94 22.13
N LYS A 179 35.74 8.82 21.45
CA LYS A 179 35.46 10.26 21.43
C LYS A 179 34.06 10.53 20.84
N PHE A 180 33.71 9.88 19.73
CA PHE A 180 32.39 9.98 19.10
C PHE A 180 31.26 9.53 20.04
N GLN A 181 31.42 8.39 20.71
CA GLN A 181 30.45 7.88 21.69
C GLN A 181 30.29 8.83 22.89
N SER A 182 31.38 9.45 23.35
CA SER A 182 31.35 10.50 24.39
C SER A 182 30.53 11.74 23.96
N TYR A 183 30.56 12.12 22.68
CA TYR A 183 29.69 13.18 22.16
C TYR A 183 28.20 12.79 22.14
N LEU A 184 27.87 11.53 21.86
CA LEU A 184 26.49 11.03 21.92
C LEU A 184 25.92 11.07 23.34
N THR A 185 26.74 10.75 24.34
CA THR A 185 26.35 10.81 25.76
C THR A 185 26.38 12.22 26.34
N SER A 186 27.08 13.16 25.69
CA SER A 186 27.18 14.58 26.08
C SER A 186 26.31 15.53 25.24
N GLY A 187 25.40 14.98 24.43
CA GLY A 187 24.60 15.66 23.38
C GLY A 187 23.82 16.92 23.79
N ARG A 188 23.63 17.18 25.08
CA ARG A 188 22.98 18.41 25.60
C ARG A 188 23.72 19.69 25.21
N ILE A 189 25.04 19.60 24.99
CA ILE A 189 25.88 20.72 24.52
C ILE A 189 25.60 21.03 23.03
N PHE A 190 25.13 20.04 22.27
CA PHE A 190 24.98 20.10 20.81
C PHE A 190 23.52 20.10 20.34
N GLY A 191 22.56 20.29 21.25
CA GLY A 191 21.15 20.54 20.91
C GLY A 191 20.35 19.35 20.38
N PHE A 192 20.78 18.11 20.66
CA PHE A 192 20.01 16.89 20.36
C PHE A 192 19.75 16.06 21.63
N PRO A 193 18.69 15.20 21.65
CA PRO A 193 18.40 14.33 22.78
C PRO A 193 19.59 13.44 23.14
N LEU A 194 19.77 13.11 24.41
CA LEU A 194 20.90 12.29 24.89
C LEU A 194 20.62 10.81 24.64
N ILE A 195 21.65 10.04 24.26
CA ILE A 195 21.65 8.59 24.43
C ILE A 195 22.31 8.28 25.78
N PRO A 196 21.60 7.68 26.75
CA PRO A 196 22.16 7.26 28.02
C PRO A 196 23.46 6.45 27.87
N GLU A 197 24.47 6.77 28.67
CA GLU A 197 25.79 6.10 28.66
C GLU A 197 25.68 4.58 28.83
N ARG A 198 24.73 4.12 29.65
CA ARG A 198 24.38 2.69 29.82
C ARG A 198 23.99 1.95 28.54
N GLN A 199 23.61 2.67 27.47
CA GLN A 199 23.24 2.10 26.17
C GLN A 199 24.41 2.10 25.18
N LEU A 200 25.54 2.73 25.52
CA LEU A 200 26.75 2.83 24.69
C LEU A 200 28.00 2.25 25.39
N GLU A 201 27.84 1.72 26.59
CA GLU A 201 28.91 1.11 27.36
C GLU A 201 29.28 -0.27 26.77
N ASN A 202 30.52 -0.42 26.29
CA ASN A 202 31.03 -1.62 25.60
C ASN A 202 30.31 -1.99 24.29
N THR A 203 29.56 -1.07 23.69
CA THR A 203 28.90 -1.29 22.39
C THR A 203 29.89 -1.24 21.24
N ASP A 204 29.75 -2.16 20.28
CA ASP A 204 30.50 -2.09 19.04
C ASP A 204 29.97 -0.99 18.10
N ARG A 205 30.60 -0.83 16.93
CA ARG A 205 30.21 0.19 15.94
C ARG A 205 28.77 -0.03 15.44
N GLN A 206 28.33 -1.29 15.34
CA GLN A 206 27.00 -1.64 14.85
C GLN A 206 25.93 -1.30 15.90
N ASP A 207 26.15 -1.68 17.15
CA ASP A 207 25.27 -1.37 18.28
C ASP A 207 25.13 0.15 18.44
N THR A 208 26.22 0.90 18.29
CA THR A 208 26.20 2.36 18.31
C THR A 208 25.28 2.92 17.22
N VAL A 209 25.41 2.44 15.98
CA VAL A 209 24.56 2.87 14.85
C VAL A 209 23.09 2.52 15.09
N ASP A 210 22.81 1.32 15.58
CA ASP A 210 21.44 0.88 15.86
C ASP A 210 20.78 1.76 16.92
N GLN A 211 21.49 2.08 18.01
CA GLN A 211 21.01 3.00 19.04
C GLN A 211 20.75 4.41 18.48
N MET A 212 21.60 4.90 17.58
CA MET A 212 21.40 6.21 16.95
C MET A 212 20.17 6.25 16.06
N VAL A 213 19.97 5.22 15.22
CA VAL A 213 18.81 5.14 14.32
C VAL A 213 17.52 4.93 15.09
N GLU A 214 17.54 4.18 16.19
CA GLU A 214 16.39 4.00 17.08
C GLU A 214 16.05 5.28 17.86
N SER A 215 17.05 5.99 18.38
CA SER A 215 16.83 7.18 19.21
C SER A 215 16.47 8.44 18.41
N TYR A 216 17.06 8.61 17.22
CA TYR A 216 16.93 9.84 16.44
C TYR A 216 16.14 9.67 15.12
N GLY A 217 15.82 8.43 14.75
CA GLY A 217 15.32 8.10 13.41
C GLY A 217 16.42 8.22 12.34
N PRO A 218 16.18 7.73 11.11
CA PRO A 218 17.20 7.70 10.05
C PRO A 218 17.80 9.08 9.73
N GLU A 219 16.94 10.08 9.53
CA GLU A 219 17.36 11.45 9.19
C GLU A 219 18.06 12.16 10.35
N GLY A 220 17.57 11.94 11.58
CA GLY A 220 18.18 12.51 12.78
C GLY A 220 19.55 11.92 13.05
N ALA A 221 19.70 10.60 12.87
CA ALA A 221 20.96 9.90 13.06
C ALA A 221 22.04 10.39 12.08
N VAL A 222 21.73 10.56 10.80
CA VAL A 222 22.68 11.10 9.81
C VAL A 222 23.10 12.53 10.15
N ARG A 223 22.13 13.38 10.48
CA ARG A 223 22.39 14.79 10.85
C ARG A 223 23.27 14.91 12.08
N ASN A 224 22.98 14.14 13.13
CA ASN A 224 23.73 14.17 14.38
C ASN A 224 25.14 13.61 14.18
N THR A 225 25.30 12.51 13.45
CA THR A 225 26.62 11.97 13.06
C THR A 225 27.43 13.01 12.30
N GLY A 226 26.85 13.66 11.29
CA GLY A 226 27.52 14.70 10.52
C GLY A 226 27.96 15.89 11.39
N ARG A 227 27.17 16.28 12.40
CA ARG A 227 27.58 17.32 13.36
C ARG A 227 28.74 16.86 14.23
N ILE A 228 28.67 15.66 14.80
CA ILE A 228 29.72 15.13 15.69
C ILE A 228 31.05 14.95 14.94
N LEU A 229 31.01 14.43 13.70
CA LEU A 229 32.20 14.26 12.88
C LEU A 229 32.92 15.60 12.64
N ARG A 230 32.19 16.71 12.41
CA ARG A 230 32.77 18.05 12.29
C ARG A 230 33.43 18.52 13.59
N GLU A 231 32.80 18.28 14.74
CA GLU A 231 33.39 18.59 16.06
C GLU A 231 34.66 17.76 16.36
N MET A 232 34.85 16.66 15.64
CA MET A 232 36.04 15.82 15.70
C MET A 232 37.07 16.15 14.62
N ASP A 233 36.89 17.25 13.88
CA ASP A 233 37.72 17.65 12.74
C ASP A 233 37.75 16.59 11.60
N ARG A 234 36.67 15.81 11.46
CA ARG A 234 36.45 14.82 10.39
C ARG A 234 35.43 15.33 9.36
N ASP A 235 35.68 16.53 8.84
CA ASP A 235 34.85 17.14 7.79
C ASP A 235 34.78 16.26 6.54
N ASP A 236 35.86 15.54 6.23
CA ASP A 236 35.95 14.57 5.14
C ASP A 236 34.85 13.50 5.21
N LEU A 237 34.65 12.91 6.40
CA LEU A 237 33.64 11.90 6.63
C LEU A 237 32.24 12.50 6.70
N ALA A 238 32.11 13.68 7.31
CA ALA A 238 30.83 14.37 7.42
C ALA A 238 30.26 14.71 6.03
N GLU A 239 31.09 15.30 5.16
CA GLU A 239 30.71 15.62 3.79
C GLU A 239 30.41 14.38 2.96
N LYS A 240 31.19 13.30 3.13
CA LYS A 240 30.93 12.02 2.46
C LYS A 240 29.59 11.42 2.87
N LEU A 241 29.33 11.33 4.17
CA LEU A 241 28.08 10.82 4.72
C LEU A 241 26.87 11.62 4.20
N GLU A 242 26.94 12.95 4.29
CA GLU A 242 25.84 13.83 3.83
C GLU A 242 25.63 13.75 2.33
N ARG A 243 26.70 13.68 1.53
CA ARG A 243 26.63 13.51 0.08
C ARG A 243 25.95 12.19 -0.29
N ASP A 244 26.35 11.09 0.32
CA ASP A 244 25.84 9.75 -0.04
C ASP A 244 24.39 9.59 0.44
N HIS A 245 24.07 10.12 1.63
CA HIS A 245 22.69 10.24 2.10
C HIS A 245 21.83 11.10 1.18
N THR A 246 22.32 12.26 0.75
CA THR A 246 21.63 13.18 -0.17
C THR A 246 21.43 12.54 -1.53
N ARG A 247 22.41 11.81 -2.06
CA ARG A 247 22.29 11.10 -3.35
C ARG A 247 21.21 10.03 -3.32
N ALA A 248 21.02 9.37 -2.18
CA ALA A 248 19.96 8.38 -1.98
C ALA A 248 18.57 9.00 -1.76
N THR A 249 18.48 10.20 -1.16
CA THR A 249 17.20 10.81 -0.72
C THR A 249 16.66 11.91 -1.65
N THR A 250 17.53 12.66 -2.33
CA THR A 250 17.12 13.81 -3.15
C THR A 250 16.79 13.42 -4.60
N TRP A 251 15.50 13.21 -4.87
CA TRP A 251 14.87 13.41 -6.20
C TRP A 251 13.63 14.34 -6.12
N TRP A 252 13.45 15.04 -5.01
CA TRP A 252 12.19 15.71 -4.68
C TRP A 252 12.38 17.19 -4.39
N ARG A 253 13.00 17.94 -5.31
CA ARG A 253 12.81 19.40 -5.31
C ARG A 253 11.48 19.71 -6.01
N ASP A 254 10.46 19.93 -5.17
CA ASP A 254 9.25 20.75 -5.34
C ASP A 254 8.13 20.39 -6.33
N SER A 255 8.29 19.53 -7.34
CA SER A 255 7.21 19.33 -8.35
C SER A 255 6.55 17.93 -8.38
N ASP A 256 7.30 16.85 -8.26
CA ASP A 256 6.75 15.50 -8.49
C ASP A 256 6.26 14.78 -7.22
N SER A 257 6.72 15.19 -6.04
CA SER A 257 6.17 14.74 -4.74
C SER A 257 4.68 15.07 -4.63
N ASP A 258 4.30 16.27 -5.07
CA ASP A 258 2.91 16.73 -5.09
C ASP A 258 2.04 15.97 -6.09
N LYS A 259 2.63 15.47 -7.17
CA LYS A 259 1.92 14.67 -8.19
C LYS A 259 1.67 13.25 -7.69
N TRP A 260 2.63 12.67 -6.97
CA TRP A 260 2.49 11.36 -6.35
C TRP A 260 1.62 11.39 -5.09
N ARG A 261 1.73 12.42 -4.24
CA ARG A 261 0.77 12.67 -3.14
C ARG A 261 -0.65 12.78 -3.69
N ARG A 262 -0.88 13.58 -4.73
CA ARG A 262 -2.18 13.69 -5.40
C ARG A 262 -2.65 12.36 -6.01
N ARG A 263 -1.75 11.55 -6.58
CA ARG A 263 -2.10 10.20 -7.06
C ARG A 263 -2.41 9.22 -5.93
N LYS A 264 -1.72 9.30 -4.79
CA LYS A 264 -1.97 8.52 -3.57
C LYS A 264 -3.32 8.90 -2.97
N GLU A 265 -3.60 10.19 -2.85
CA GLU A 265 -4.92 10.72 -2.48
C GLU A 265 -5.98 10.28 -3.49
N HIS A 266 -5.73 10.36 -4.79
CA HIS A 266 -6.70 9.96 -5.82
C HIS A 266 -6.93 8.43 -5.88
N LYS A 267 -5.92 7.61 -5.60
CA LYS A 267 -6.05 6.15 -5.45
C LYS A 267 -6.75 5.79 -4.14
N ALA A 268 -6.41 6.46 -3.03
CA ALA A 268 -7.11 6.32 -1.76
C ALA A 268 -8.55 6.78 -1.87
N MET A 269 -8.83 7.83 -2.64
CA MET A 269 -10.17 8.29 -3.02
C MET A 269 -10.86 7.28 -3.91
N ARG A 270 -10.21 6.64 -4.89
CA ARG A 270 -10.80 5.55 -5.68
C ARG A 270 -11.12 4.33 -4.82
N LYS A 271 -10.21 3.91 -3.94
CA LYS A 271 -10.46 2.82 -2.97
C LYS A 271 -11.57 3.19 -1.98
N ARG A 272 -11.60 4.43 -1.47
CA ARG A 272 -12.71 4.97 -0.67
C ARG A 272 -14.02 5.05 -1.46
N LYS A 273 -13.97 5.35 -2.76
CA LYS A 273 -15.13 5.45 -3.68
C LYS A 273 -15.68 4.06 -4.03
N GLU A 274 -14.81 3.07 -4.18
CA GLU A 274 -15.13 1.67 -4.42
C GLU A 274 -15.64 1.00 -3.14
N LYS A 275 -15.04 1.31 -1.98
CA LYS A 275 -15.54 0.91 -0.64
C LYS A 275 -16.85 1.63 -0.27
N ARG A 276 -17.03 2.90 -0.67
CA ARG A 276 -18.28 3.70 -0.61
C ARG A 276 -19.43 3.07 -1.39
N SER A 277 -19.15 2.20 -2.35
CA SER A 277 -20.18 1.59 -3.22
C SER A 277 -20.93 0.44 -2.54
N PHE A 278 -20.52 0.01 -1.34
CA PHE A 278 -21.01 -1.23 -0.72
C PHE A 278 -21.46 -1.12 0.76
N MET A 279 -21.49 0.06 1.39
CA MET A 279 -21.46 0.14 2.88
C MET A 279 -22.74 0.61 3.61
N LEU A 280 -23.84 0.92 2.92
CA LEU A 280 -25.16 0.89 3.57
C LEU A 280 -25.82 -0.42 3.17
N ASP A 281 -26.03 -1.34 4.12
CA ASP A 281 -26.88 -2.52 3.91
C ASP A 281 -28.36 -2.09 3.92
N VAL A 282 -28.68 -1.24 2.95
CA VAL A 282 -30.03 -0.79 2.66
C VAL A 282 -30.97 -1.98 2.44
N PRO A 283 -30.57 -3.08 1.77
CA PRO A 283 -31.38 -4.28 1.73
C PRO A 283 -31.79 -4.79 3.12
N ALA A 284 -30.85 -4.94 4.06
CA ALA A 284 -31.17 -5.39 5.41
C ALA A 284 -32.09 -4.41 6.16
N LEU A 285 -31.86 -3.10 6.03
CA LEU A 285 -32.70 -2.07 6.66
C LEU A 285 -34.14 -2.11 6.13
N LEU A 286 -34.30 -2.21 4.81
CA LEU A 286 -35.62 -2.32 4.17
C LEU A 286 -36.32 -3.61 4.58
N LEU A 287 -35.58 -4.71 4.66
CA LEU A 287 -36.13 -5.99 5.10
C LEU A 287 -36.69 -5.89 6.51
N THR A 288 -35.93 -5.34 7.47
CA THR A 288 -36.41 -5.12 8.84
C THR A 288 -37.68 -4.26 8.87
N GLY A 289 -37.76 -3.23 8.02
CA GLY A 289 -38.96 -2.41 7.89
C GLY A 289 -40.17 -3.20 7.35
N LEU A 290 -39.97 -4.05 6.33
CA LEU A 290 -41.04 -4.87 5.76
C LEU A 290 -41.44 -6.05 6.66
N GLU A 291 -40.57 -6.51 7.55
CA GLU A 291 -40.87 -7.53 8.56
C GLU A 291 -41.91 -7.06 9.59
N GLU A 292 -42.02 -5.75 9.81
CA GLU A 292 -43.02 -5.15 10.70
C GLU A 292 -44.41 -5.03 10.04
N LEU A 293 -44.51 -5.26 8.72
CA LEU A 293 -45.79 -5.30 8.01
C LEU A 293 -46.48 -6.65 8.20
N THR A 294 -47.78 -6.61 8.43
CA THR A 294 -48.65 -7.79 8.30
C THR A 294 -48.70 -8.27 6.85
N GLU A 295 -49.14 -9.52 6.61
CA GLU A 295 -49.26 -10.06 5.23
C GLU A 295 -50.24 -9.25 4.36
N GLU A 296 -51.33 -8.73 4.95
CA GLU A 296 -52.28 -7.87 4.24
C GLU A 296 -51.62 -6.54 3.84
N GLN A 297 -50.90 -5.91 4.77
CA GLN A 297 -50.15 -4.68 4.48
C GLN A 297 -49.03 -4.91 3.47
N LEU A 298 -48.33 -6.05 3.51
CA LEU A 298 -47.30 -6.39 2.54
C LEU A 298 -47.90 -6.54 1.14
N THR A 299 -49.08 -7.16 1.03
CA THR A 299 -49.80 -7.30 -0.24
C THR A 299 -50.20 -5.92 -0.78
N THR A 300 -50.72 -5.05 0.08
CA THR A 300 -51.01 -3.66 -0.26
C THR A 300 -49.75 -2.92 -0.71
N PHE A 301 -48.64 -3.05 0.03
CA PHE A 301 -47.35 -2.45 -0.30
C PHE A 301 -46.84 -2.89 -1.69
N GLN A 302 -46.89 -4.19 -1.98
CA GLN A 302 -46.52 -4.75 -3.28
C GLN A 302 -47.43 -4.22 -4.40
N PHE A 303 -48.72 -4.02 -4.14
CA PHE A 303 -49.65 -3.40 -5.09
C PHE A 303 -49.27 -1.94 -5.42
N TYR A 304 -48.78 -1.17 -4.44
CA TYR A 304 -48.27 0.18 -4.69
C TYR A 304 -46.98 0.18 -5.53
N LEU A 305 -46.17 -0.88 -5.48
CA LEU A 305 -44.96 -1.03 -6.31
C LEU A 305 -45.27 -1.38 -7.77
N THR A 306 -46.40 -2.05 -8.04
CA THR A 306 -46.79 -2.47 -9.39
C THR A 306 -47.64 -1.42 -10.11
N THR A 307 -48.32 -0.54 -9.37
CA THR A 307 -49.29 0.40 -9.93
C THR A 307 -48.66 1.67 -10.50
N VAL A 308 -48.93 1.94 -11.79
CA VAL A 308 -48.26 2.96 -12.62
C VAL A 308 -48.60 4.43 -12.29
N GLN A 309 -49.65 4.71 -11.51
CA GLN A 309 -50.26 6.06 -11.49
C GLN A 309 -50.35 6.79 -10.15
N LEU A 310 -50.15 6.16 -8.99
CA LEU A 310 -50.45 6.85 -7.73
C LEU A 310 -49.29 7.75 -7.23
N LEU A 311 -48.04 7.39 -7.50
CA LEU A 311 -46.88 8.04 -6.85
C LEU A 311 -45.78 8.54 -7.81
N GLY A 312 -45.98 8.44 -9.13
CA GLY A 312 -44.95 8.80 -10.12
C GLY A 312 -43.71 7.89 -10.06
N LEU A 313 -43.86 6.70 -9.49
CA LEU A 313 -42.80 5.69 -9.35
C LEU A 313 -42.74 4.81 -10.60
N PRO A 314 -41.56 4.47 -11.13
CA PRO A 314 -41.45 3.48 -12.19
C PRO A 314 -41.98 2.13 -11.68
N PRO A 315 -43.03 1.54 -12.26
CA PRO A 315 -43.62 0.31 -11.71
C PRO A 315 -42.65 -0.86 -11.82
N ILE A 316 -42.69 -1.75 -10.82
CA ILE A 316 -42.09 -3.09 -10.89
C ILE A 316 -43.14 -4.01 -11.55
N PRO A 317 -42.78 -4.78 -12.59
CA PRO A 317 -43.71 -5.73 -13.20
C PRO A 317 -44.30 -6.70 -12.16
N GLU A 318 -45.61 -6.92 -12.22
CA GLU A 318 -46.32 -7.86 -11.31
C GLU A 318 -45.67 -9.25 -11.32
N SER A 319 -45.19 -9.71 -12.47
CA SER A 319 -44.47 -10.98 -12.62
C SER A 319 -43.15 -11.08 -11.84
N GLN A 320 -42.63 -9.97 -11.31
CA GLN A 320 -41.44 -9.92 -10.44
C GLN A 320 -41.78 -9.88 -8.94
N LEU A 321 -43.06 -9.66 -8.59
CA LEU A 321 -43.56 -9.55 -7.22
C LEU A 321 -44.65 -10.59 -6.88
N GLU A 322 -45.13 -11.35 -7.86
CA GLU A 322 -46.11 -12.43 -7.68
C GLU A 322 -45.52 -13.56 -6.80
N ASN A 323 -46.22 -13.94 -5.71
CA ASN A 323 -45.80 -14.96 -4.74
C ASN A 323 -44.40 -14.73 -4.13
N THR A 324 -44.01 -13.47 -3.98
CA THR A 324 -42.66 -13.07 -3.59
C THR A 324 -42.56 -12.80 -2.09
N ASP A 325 -41.51 -13.33 -1.45
CA ASP A 325 -41.21 -13.04 -0.04
C ASP A 325 -40.68 -11.59 0.17
N ARG A 326 -40.58 -11.17 1.43
CA ARG A 326 -40.10 -9.83 1.81
C ARG A 326 -38.69 -9.55 1.26
N GLN A 327 -37.82 -10.55 1.24
CA GLN A 327 -36.45 -10.42 0.76
C GLN A 327 -36.39 -10.15 -0.74
N ASN A 328 -37.07 -10.95 -1.55
CA ASN A 328 -37.06 -10.75 -2.99
C ASN A 328 -37.83 -9.48 -3.38
N THR A 329 -38.82 -9.03 -2.58
CA THR A 329 -39.41 -7.69 -2.74
C THR A 329 -38.36 -6.60 -2.59
N VAL A 330 -37.56 -6.63 -1.52
CA VAL A 330 -36.45 -5.68 -1.30
C VAL A 330 -35.41 -5.76 -2.42
N ASP A 331 -35.02 -6.96 -2.84
CA ASP A 331 -34.02 -7.15 -3.90
C ASP A 331 -34.50 -6.55 -5.24
N GLN A 332 -35.77 -6.74 -5.60
CA GLN A 332 -36.34 -6.10 -6.79
C GLN A 332 -36.39 -4.58 -6.67
N MET A 333 -36.71 -4.04 -5.49
CA MET A 333 -36.72 -2.59 -5.25
C MET A 333 -35.32 -2.00 -5.39
N VAL A 334 -34.31 -2.59 -4.76
CA VAL A 334 -32.92 -2.12 -4.81
C VAL A 334 -32.37 -2.23 -6.24
N LYS A 335 -32.68 -3.32 -6.94
CA LYS A 335 -32.30 -3.53 -8.34
C LYS A 335 -32.95 -2.51 -9.29
N ARG A 336 -34.22 -2.17 -9.06
CA ARG A 336 -35.00 -1.29 -9.95
C ARG A 336 -34.77 0.19 -9.69
N TYR A 337 -34.61 0.57 -8.43
CA TYR A 337 -34.61 1.96 -8.00
C TYR A 337 -33.27 2.46 -7.51
N ASN A 338 -32.24 1.60 -7.38
CA ASN A 338 -31.06 1.79 -6.56
C ASN A 338 -31.40 1.81 -5.04
N PRO A 339 -30.42 1.63 -4.13
CA PRO A 339 -30.72 1.48 -2.71
C PRO A 339 -31.46 2.70 -2.11
N GLU A 340 -30.99 3.92 -2.37
CA GLU A 340 -31.59 5.16 -1.84
C GLU A 340 -32.96 5.45 -2.47
N GLY A 341 -33.12 5.13 -3.75
CA GLY A 341 -34.41 5.17 -4.42
C GLY A 341 -35.40 4.18 -3.83
N ALA A 342 -34.95 2.99 -3.42
CA ALA A 342 -35.78 2.00 -2.75
C ALA A 342 -36.24 2.49 -1.36
N VAL A 343 -35.36 3.11 -0.57
CA VAL A 343 -35.73 3.73 0.72
C VAL A 343 -36.76 4.83 0.53
N ARG A 344 -36.52 5.75 -0.42
CA ARG A 344 -37.46 6.85 -0.68
C ARG A 344 -38.84 6.34 -1.10
N ASN A 345 -38.89 5.33 -1.97
CA ASN A 345 -40.15 4.76 -2.43
C ASN A 345 -40.87 4.01 -1.31
N THR A 346 -40.13 3.28 -0.46
CA THR A 346 -40.67 2.61 0.73
C THR A 346 -41.32 3.62 1.68
N LEU A 347 -40.62 4.70 2.03
CA LEU A 347 -41.16 5.76 2.89
C LEU A 347 -42.43 6.39 2.31
N LYS A 348 -42.45 6.63 1.00
CA LYS A 348 -43.61 7.20 0.32
C LYS A 348 -44.81 6.25 0.39
N ILE A 349 -44.60 4.96 0.11
CA ILE A 349 -45.67 3.96 0.15
C ILE A 349 -46.19 3.76 1.58
N LEU A 350 -45.30 3.69 2.58
CA LEU A 350 -45.71 3.55 3.98
C LEU A 350 -46.61 4.71 4.43
N ARG A 351 -46.31 5.95 4.03
CA ARG A 351 -47.15 7.13 4.32
C ARG A 351 -48.51 7.06 3.62
N GLU A 352 -48.56 6.56 2.39
CA GLU A 352 -49.83 6.37 1.65
C GLU A 352 -50.70 5.25 2.23
N MET A 353 -50.08 4.34 2.98
CA MET A 353 -50.77 3.28 3.72
C MET A 353 -51.15 3.70 5.15
N ASP A 354 -51.01 4.98 5.50
CA ASP A 354 -51.23 5.54 6.84
C ASP A 354 -50.33 4.88 7.92
N LEU A 355 -49.14 4.40 7.53
CA LEU A 355 -48.12 3.81 8.43
C LEU A 355 -47.02 4.82 8.77
N ASP A 356 -47.42 6.02 9.23
CA ASP A 356 -46.51 7.13 9.52
C ASP A 356 -45.48 6.78 10.61
N ASP A 357 -45.86 6.07 11.66
CA ASP A 357 -44.95 5.65 12.74
C ASP A 357 -43.81 4.76 12.21
N LEU A 358 -44.15 3.83 11.30
CA LEU A 358 -43.17 2.93 10.68
C LEU A 358 -42.30 3.69 9.67
N ALA A 359 -42.88 4.63 8.92
CA ALA A 359 -42.13 5.50 8.02
C ALA A 359 -41.13 6.38 8.78
N GLU A 360 -41.54 6.98 9.90
CA GLU A 360 -40.66 7.79 10.76
C GLU A 360 -39.54 6.94 11.37
N LYS A 361 -39.87 5.73 11.84
CA LYS A 361 -38.89 4.79 12.39
C LYS A 361 -37.86 4.38 11.33
N LEU A 362 -38.30 3.97 10.14
CA LEU A 362 -37.43 3.60 9.03
C LEU A 362 -36.55 4.78 8.59
N GLN A 363 -37.11 6.00 8.53
CA GLN A 363 -36.36 7.21 8.20
C GLN A 363 -35.28 7.49 9.26
N ARG A 364 -35.62 7.36 10.55
CA ARG A 364 -34.69 7.58 11.65
C ARG A 364 -33.56 6.55 11.65
N ASP A 365 -33.87 5.28 11.43
CA ASP A 365 -32.90 4.20 11.41
C ASP A 365 -31.99 4.31 10.17
N HIS A 366 -32.55 4.70 9.01
CA HIS A 366 -31.78 5.05 7.81
C HIS A 366 -30.81 6.21 8.08
N THR A 367 -31.28 7.33 8.67
CA THR A 367 -30.44 8.48 8.97
C THR A 367 -29.36 8.14 10.00
N ARG A 368 -29.69 7.34 11.02
CA ARG A 368 -28.72 6.89 12.02
C ARG A 368 -27.64 6.03 11.39
N ALA A 369 -28.00 5.04 10.57
CA ALA A 369 -27.06 4.21 9.85
C ALA A 369 -26.16 5.04 8.93
N TRP A 370 -26.74 6.00 8.21
CA TRP A 370 -26.02 6.93 7.35
C TRP A 370 -25.00 7.78 8.13
N LEU A 371 -25.37 8.32 9.30
CA LEU A 371 -24.48 9.11 10.15
C LEU A 371 -23.34 8.26 10.70
N LEU A 372 -23.63 7.05 11.18
CA LEU A 372 -22.62 6.15 11.73
C LEU A 372 -21.58 5.78 10.68
N ASN A 373 -22.05 5.36 9.51
CA ASN A 373 -21.20 5.03 8.39
C ASN A 373 -20.34 6.24 7.95
N SER A 374 -20.93 7.44 7.96
CA SER A 374 -20.20 8.68 7.64
C SER A 374 -19.08 8.99 8.64
N LEU A 375 -19.25 8.68 9.92
CA LEU A 375 -18.25 8.93 10.96
C LEU A 375 -17.26 7.76 11.16
N GLU A 376 -17.61 6.55 10.72
CA GLU A 376 -16.75 5.37 10.79
C GLU A 376 -15.44 5.56 10.00
N GLU A 377 -15.52 6.25 8.88
CA GLU A 377 -14.41 6.55 7.97
C GLU A 377 -13.44 7.63 8.50
N LEU A 378 -13.82 8.37 9.56
CA LEU A 378 -12.95 9.36 10.19
C LEU A 378 -11.96 8.67 11.13
N ASN A 379 -10.67 8.96 11.01
CA ASN A 379 -9.67 8.51 11.98
C ASN A 379 -9.86 9.20 13.34
N ILE A 380 -9.13 8.77 14.38
CA ILE A 380 -9.30 9.28 15.75
C ILE A 380 -9.10 10.80 15.84
N ASN A 381 -8.18 11.38 15.06
CA ASN A 381 -7.91 12.81 15.05
C ASN A 381 -8.96 13.59 14.25
N GLU A 382 -9.44 13.02 13.14
CA GLU A 382 -10.53 13.57 12.33
C GLU A 382 -11.86 13.56 13.10
N LEU A 383 -12.18 12.46 13.81
CA LEU A 383 -13.36 12.36 14.65
C LEU A 383 -13.33 13.38 15.79
N LYS A 384 -12.18 13.56 16.45
CA LYS A 384 -12.00 14.63 17.45
C LYS A 384 -12.21 16.01 16.85
N THR A 385 -11.75 16.23 15.62
CA THR A 385 -11.94 17.49 14.90
C THR A 385 -13.43 17.72 14.59
N PHE A 386 -14.14 16.69 14.14
CA PHE A 386 -15.59 16.71 13.91
C PHE A 386 -16.37 17.03 15.19
N GLN A 387 -16.04 16.37 16.30
CA GLN A 387 -16.64 16.63 17.62
C GLN A 387 -16.35 18.06 18.11
N ASN A 388 -15.16 18.60 17.85
CA ASN A 388 -14.83 19.99 18.15
C ASN A 388 -15.71 20.98 17.36
N TYR A 389 -16.04 20.68 16.10
CA TYR A 389 -16.96 21.48 15.31
C TYR A 389 -18.41 21.41 15.83
N LEU A 390 -18.88 20.23 16.27
CA LEU A 390 -20.19 20.07 16.91
C LEU A 390 -20.29 20.91 18.21
N ASN A 391 -19.23 20.94 19.01
CA ASN A 391 -19.15 21.77 20.21
C ASN A 391 -19.04 23.27 19.88
N SER A 392 -18.38 23.61 18.78
CA SER A 392 -18.20 25.00 18.31
C SER A 392 -19.40 25.54 17.53
N GLY A 393 -20.52 24.81 17.48
CA GLY A 393 -21.67 24.99 16.57
C GLY A 393 -22.21 26.41 16.42
N LYS A 394 -21.98 27.28 17.41
CA LYS A 394 -22.27 28.73 17.36
C LYS A 394 -21.59 29.45 16.19
N LEU A 395 -20.41 29.00 15.75
CA LEU A 395 -19.69 29.56 14.59
C LEU A 395 -20.27 29.12 13.24
N LEU A 396 -21.04 28.03 13.20
CA LEU A 396 -21.62 27.45 11.98
C LEU A 396 -23.15 27.62 11.88
N GLY A 397 -23.76 28.28 12.88
CA GLY A 397 -25.19 28.63 12.89
C GLY A 397 -26.13 27.53 13.37
N PHE A 398 -25.65 26.57 14.18
CA PHE A 398 -26.49 25.53 14.80
C PHE A 398 -26.27 25.45 16.33
N PRO A 399 -27.23 24.93 17.10
CA PRO A 399 -27.09 24.78 18.55
C PRO A 399 -25.83 23.98 18.90
N PRO A 400 -24.89 24.50 19.72
CA PRO A 400 -23.68 23.78 20.08
C PRO A 400 -24.00 22.59 20.99
N MET A 401 -23.28 21.48 20.79
CA MET A 401 -23.40 20.29 21.63
C MET A 401 -22.48 20.42 22.86
N PRO A 402 -22.93 20.05 24.09
CA PRO A 402 -22.11 20.20 25.28
C PRO A 402 -20.83 19.36 25.22
N LYS A 403 -19.67 20.00 25.41
CA LYS A 403 -18.36 19.34 25.43
C LYS A 403 -18.29 18.15 26.40
N SER A 404 -18.96 18.24 27.55
CA SER A 404 -19.03 17.18 28.56
C SER A 404 -19.72 15.89 28.10
N GLN A 405 -20.43 15.91 26.96
CA GLN A 405 -21.07 14.75 26.35
C GLN A 405 -20.39 14.26 25.06
N LEU A 406 -19.34 14.97 24.61
CA LEU A 406 -18.58 14.65 23.40
C LEU A 406 -17.14 14.19 23.71
N GLU A 407 -16.62 14.50 24.90
CA GLU A 407 -15.25 14.17 25.32
C GLU A 407 -15.12 12.67 25.69
N ASN A 408 -14.22 11.95 25.03
CA ASN A 408 -13.96 10.50 25.17
C ASN A 408 -15.10 9.57 24.72
N THR A 409 -16.10 10.07 24.00
CA THR A 409 -17.20 9.26 23.45
C THR A 409 -16.87 8.67 22.09
N ASP A 410 -17.36 7.45 21.87
CA ASP A 410 -17.25 6.76 20.59
C ASP A 410 -18.19 7.35 19.52
N ARG A 411 -18.08 6.80 18.30
CA ARG A 411 -18.86 7.24 17.13
C ARG A 411 -20.36 7.01 17.33
N GLN A 412 -20.72 5.94 18.01
CA GLN A 412 -22.11 5.55 18.24
C GLN A 412 -22.81 6.56 19.13
N VAL A 413 -22.18 6.90 20.26
CA VAL A 413 -22.72 7.90 21.19
C VAL A 413 -22.76 9.29 20.55
N THR A 414 -21.79 9.62 19.70
CA THR A 414 -21.79 10.88 18.95
C THR A 414 -23.03 10.98 18.05
N VAL A 415 -23.33 9.95 17.25
CA VAL A 415 -24.51 9.93 16.37
C VAL A 415 -25.81 9.93 17.17
N ASP A 416 -25.90 9.13 18.23
CA ASP A 416 -27.10 9.06 19.05
C ASP A 416 -27.40 10.41 19.72
N LEU A 417 -26.35 11.15 20.11
CA LEU A 417 -26.48 12.50 20.63
C LEU A 417 -26.89 13.51 19.54
N MET A 418 -26.38 13.36 18.31
CA MET A 418 -26.82 14.18 17.17
C MET A 418 -28.30 13.94 16.84
N MET A 419 -28.76 12.69 16.83
CA MET A 419 -30.16 12.32 16.61
C MET A 419 -31.10 12.76 17.74
N LYS A 420 -30.54 13.01 18.94
CA LYS A 420 -31.29 13.51 20.09
C LYS A 420 -31.41 15.03 20.12
N ILE A 421 -30.36 15.74 19.70
CA ILE A 421 -30.28 17.21 19.76
C ILE A 421 -30.83 17.84 18.47
N TYR A 422 -30.64 17.16 17.34
CA TYR A 422 -31.11 17.61 16.03
C TYR A 422 -32.11 16.61 15.47
N ASP A 423 -33.13 17.10 14.77
CA ASP A 423 -33.95 16.24 13.94
C ASP A 423 -33.10 15.56 12.84
N PRO A 424 -33.53 14.41 12.30
CA PRO A 424 -32.74 13.63 11.35
C PRO A 424 -32.22 14.46 10.17
N GLU A 425 -33.04 15.36 9.63
CA GLU A 425 -32.68 16.18 8.47
C GLU A 425 -31.62 17.24 8.83
N ARG A 426 -31.76 17.88 9.99
CA ARG A 426 -30.74 18.81 10.51
C ARG A 426 -29.45 18.12 10.88
N ALA A 427 -29.52 16.92 11.47
CA ALA A 427 -28.34 16.14 11.82
C ALA A 427 -27.47 15.87 10.58
N VAL A 428 -28.10 15.49 9.47
CA VAL A 428 -27.38 15.31 8.20
C VAL A 428 -26.79 16.64 7.70
N LYS A 429 -27.60 17.70 7.58
CA LYS A 429 -27.11 19.01 7.10
C LYS A 429 -25.91 19.53 7.90
N ILE A 430 -25.93 19.35 9.22
CA ILE A 430 -24.82 19.72 10.12
C ILE A 430 -23.60 18.86 9.82
N THR A 431 -23.76 17.53 9.74
CA THR A 431 -22.67 16.61 9.36
C THR A 431 -22.03 17.03 8.05
N LEU A 432 -22.82 17.32 7.00
CA LEU A 432 -22.30 17.78 5.71
C LEU A 432 -21.51 19.07 5.81
N ARG A 433 -22.04 20.03 6.56
CA ARG A 433 -21.40 21.34 6.74
C ARG A 433 -20.07 21.22 7.46
N ILE A 434 -20.00 20.37 8.49
CA ILE A 434 -18.77 20.13 9.24
C ILE A 434 -17.73 19.41 8.36
N LEU A 435 -18.14 18.36 7.64
CA LEU A 435 -17.26 17.64 6.72
C LEU A 435 -16.72 18.56 5.61
N ARG A 436 -17.54 19.49 5.12
CA ARG A 436 -17.11 20.55 4.19
C ARG A 436 -16.06 21.46 4.80
N CYS A 437 -16.22 21.87 6.07
CA CYS A 437 -15.25 22.68 6.80
C CYS A 437 -13.95 21.94 7.13
N MET A 438 -14.00 20.61 7.22
CA MET A 438 -12.82 19.74 7.35
C MET A 438 -12.06 19.57 6.01
N ASN A 439 -12.51 20.20 4.93
CA ASN A 439 -11.94 20.23 3.57
C ASN A 439 -12.11 18.92 2.77
N ASP A 440 -13.23 18.22 2.94
CA ASP A 440 -13.64 17.10 2.08
C ASP A 440 -14.70 17.56 1.05
N HIS A 441 -14.23 18.29 0.03
CA HIS A 441 -15.08 18.94 -0.98
C HIS A 441 -15.95 17.92 -1.76
N ASP A 442 -15.45 16.70 -1.97
CA ASP A 442 -16.10 15.61 -2.71
C ASP A 442 -17.16 14.85 -1.88
N LEU A 443 -17.03 14.81 -0.56
CA LEU A 443 -18.06 14.25 0.35
C LEU A 443 -19.30 15.15 0.37
N THR A 444 -19.10 16.46 0.25
CA THR A 444 -20.20 17.42 0.31
C THR A 444 -21.01 17.49 -0.97
N GLU A 445 -20.39 17.32 -2.14
CA GLU A 445 -21.07 17.38 -3.45
C GLU A 445 -21.98 16.17 -3.67
N LYS A 446 -21.56 14.97 -3.23
CA LYS A 446 -22.37 13.74 -3.30
C LYS A 446 -23.52 13.73 -2.28
N LEU A 447 -23.28 14.21 -1.06
CA LEU A 447 -24.32 14.16 -0.03
C LEU A 447 -25.38 15.27 -0.21
N GLN A 448 -25.05 16.35 -0.94
CA GLN A 448 -26.06 17.25 -1.47
C GLN A 448 -26.93 16.53 -2.51
N SER A 449 -26.36 15.81 -3.49
CA SER A 449 -27.17 15.10 -4.48
C SER A 449 -28.07 14.00 -3.89
N ASP A 450 -27.62 13.34 -2.81
CA ASP A 450 -28.33 12.21 -2.20
C ASP A 450 -29.43 12.66 -1.20
N HIS A 451 -29.31 13.86 -0.60
CA HIS A 451 -30.22 14.32 0.46
C HIS A 451 -31.09 15.54 0.09
N THR A 452 -30.78 16.32 -0.95
CA THR A 452 -31.62 17.47 -1.35
C THR A 452 -32.88 17.08 -2.15
N GLY A 453 -33.19 15.78 -2.25
CA GLY A 453 -34.39 15.27 -2.92
C GLY A 453 -35.39 14.55 -1.99
N LEU A 454 -35.24 14.72 -0.67
CA LEU A 454 -36.18 14.24 0.37
C LEU A 454 -37.33 15.23 0.59
#